data_AF-A0A545TNF7-F1
#
_entry.id   AF-A0A545TNF7-F1
#
_cell.length_a   1.000
_cell.length_b   1.000
_cell.length_c   1.000
_cell.angle_alpha   90.00
_cell.angle_beta   90.00
_cell.angle_gamma   90.00
#
_symmetry.space_group_name_H-M   'P 1'
#
loop_
_entity.id
_entity.type
_entity.pdbx_description
1 polymer ?
#
loop_
_entity_poly.entity_id
_entity_poly.type
_entity_poly.pdbx_seq_one_letter_code
_entity_poly.pdbx_strand_id
1 'polypeptide(L)'
;MNCPQNPRFYVYANDKDGRIVQYLLYENDAREVAARVVRRLAVASQPEGCVVDDLTGRLFIGEENRGVWVTAAAAVAAGQFELVAAVGEYLRADVEGLDIARMKAHGQETDWLVVSSQGNDSFSVYKAEPPFDYLGRFRIGSNLQAGVDGVSDTDGLEVSSLNFGDAFPGGILVAQDGHNRMPDEPQNFKLVDWRDIVEVIQRQMAVD
;
A
#
# COMPACT_ATOMS: atom_id res chain seq x y z
N MET A 1 -9.49 -15.03 17.83
CA MET A 1 -10.82 -15.28 17.24
C MET A 1 -11.73 -14.12 17.59
N ASN A 2 -12.08 -13.28 16.63
CA ASN A 2 -13.05 -12.19 16.81
C ASN A 2 -14.47 -12.78 16.74
N CYS A 3 -15.29 -12.47 17.74
CA CYS A 3 -16.73 -12.70 17.67
C CYS A 3 -17.32 -11.65 16.71
N PRO A 4 -18.05 -12.02 15.65
CA PRO A 4 -18.55 -11.10 14.63
C PRO A 4 -19.58 -10.07 15.13
N GLN A 5 -19.95 -10.10 16.41
CA GLN A 5 -20.88 -9.13 17.02
C GLN A 5 -20.20 -7.94 17.70
N ASN A 6 -18.86 -7.88 17.75
CA ASN A 6 -18.15 -6.70 18.25
C ASN A 6 -16.80 -6.52 17.52
N PRO A 7 -16.79 -5.87 16.35
CA PRO A 7 -15.55 -5.62 15.62
C PRO A 7 -14.61 -4.74 16.46
N ARG A 8 -13.32 -5.07 16.44
CA ARG A 8 -12.29 -4.25 17.09
C ARG A 8 -11.54 -3.48 16.01
N PHE A 9 -11.40 -2.19 16.21
CA PHE A 9 -10.67 -1.31 15.31
C PHE A 9 -9.30 -1.00 15.89
N TYR A 10 -8.28 -0.98 15.02
CA TYR A 10 -6.91 -0.67 15.42
C TYR A 10 -6.34 0.44 14.56
N VAL A 11 -5.44 1.22 15.14
CA VAL A 11 -4.61 2.20 14.43
C VAL A 11 -3.16 1.76 14.56
N TYR A 12 -2.42 1.84 13.47
CA TYR A 12 -0.98 1.66 13.44
C TYR A 12 -0.35 3.00 13.10
N ALA A 13 0.57 3.46 13.92
CA ALA A 13 1.32 4.68 13.70
C ALA A 13 2.81 4.36 13.79
N ASN A 14 3.58 4.86 12.85
CA ASN A 14 5.03 4.68 12.81
C ASN A 14 5.75 6.02 13.00
N ASP A 15 7.05 5.97 13.24
CA ASP A 15 7.89 7.13 13.56
C ASP A 15 9.25 6.98 12.90
N LYS A 16 9.98 8.09 12.72
CA LYS A 16 11.21 8.15 11.92
C LYS A 16 12.37 7.31 12.46
N ASP A 17 12.28 6.83 13.68
CA ASP A 17 13.30 6.03 14.35
C ASP A 17 13.03 4.52 14.33
N GLY A 18 12.06 4.07 13.52
CA GLY A 18 11.74 2.65 13.39
C GLY A 18 10.58 2.19 14.27
N ARG A 19 10.14 3.00 15.23
CA ARG A 19 9.05 2.62 16.15
C ARG A 19 7.71 2.53 15.42
N ILE A 20 6.95 1.49 15.74
CA ILE A 20 5.57 1.31 15.28
C ILE A 20 4.69 1.01 16.51
N VAL A 21 3.58 1.71 16.66
CA VAL A 21 2.65 1.57 17.78
C VAL A 21 1.28 1.17 17.27
N GLN A 22 0.72 0.11 17.86
CA GLN A 22 -0.64 -0.31 17.60
C GLN A 22 -1.55 0.12 18.75
N TYR A 23 -2.62 0.81 18.40
CA TYR A 23 -3.66 1.25 19.32
C TYR A 23 -4.93 0.44 19.08
N LEU A 24 -5.61 0.03 20.15
CA LEU A 24 -7.01 -0.41 20.08
C LEU A 24 -7.90 0.83 20.23
N LEU A 25 -8.79 1.04 19.29
CA LEU A 25 -9.88 2.01 19.40
C LEU A 25 -11.07 1.39 20.14
N TYR A 26 -11.69 2.18 21.01
CA TYR A 26 -12.87 1.79 21.78
C TYR A 26 -13.73 3.01 22.11
N GLU A 27 -15.03 2.81 22.33
CA GLU A 27 -15.92 3.85 22.87
C GLU A 27 -15.73 3.89 24.40
N ASN A 28 -15.41 5.06 24.97
CA ASN A 28 -15.29 5.26 26.41
C ASN A 28 -16.66 5.49 27.08
N ASP A 29 -16.70 5.62 28.42
CA ASP A 29 -17.95 5.85 29.17
C ASP A 29 -18.66 7.16 28.77
N ALA A 30 -17.94 8.12 28.19
CA ALA A 30 -18.45 9.39 27.69
C ALA A 30 -18.94 9.31 26.23
N ARG A 31 -18.92 8.13 25.60
CA ARG A 31 -19.30 7.89 24.20
C ARG A 31 -18.38 8.54 23.17
N GLU A 32 -17.11 8.68 23.51
CA GLU A 32 -16.06 9.21 22.63
C GLU A 32 -15.15 8.07 22.15
N VAL A 33 -14.57 8.23 20.97
CA VAL A 33 -13.52 7.32 20.49
C VAL A 33 -12.24 7.58 21.28
N ALA A 34 -11.86 6.60 22.09
CA ALA A 34 -10.60 6.57 22.81
C ALA A 34 -9.66 5.52 22.22
N ALA A 35 -8.37 5.69 22.50
CA ALA A 35 -7.32 4.79 22.03
C ALA A 35 -6.43 4.37 23.19
N ARG A 36 -6.03 3.09 23.22
CA ARG A 36 -5.00 2.60 24.15
C ARG A 36 -3.96 1.78 23.42
N VAL A 37 -2.70 1.94 23.79
CA VAL A 37 -1.61 1.14 23.21
C VAL A 37 -1.81 -0.32 23.59
N VAL A 38 -1.80 -1.19 22.59
CA VAL A 38 -1.91 -2.65 22.77
C VAL A 38 -0.67 -3.41 22.29
N ARG A 39 0.13 -2.81 21.40
CA ARG A 39 1.39 -3.41 20.94
C ARG A 39 2.38 -2.32 20.54
N ARG A 40 3.67 -2.60 20.72
CA ARG A 40 4.79 -1.83 20.17
C ARG A 40 5.67 -2.77 19.37
N LEU A 41 6.07 -2.33 18.20
CA LEU A 41 6.93 -3.02 17.25
C LEU A 41 8.06 -2.07 16.83
N ALA A 42 9.09 -2.61 16.20
CA ALA A 42 10.13 -1.79 15.59
C ALA A 42 10.73 -2.48 14.37
N VAL A 43 11.04 -1.69 13.35
CA VAL A 43 12.02 -2.00 12.30
C VAL A 43 13.34 -1.28 12.60
N ALA A 44 14.38 -1.44 11.78
CA ALA A 44 15.73 -1.00 12.13
C ALA A 44 15.97 0.51 11.91
N SER A 45 15.23 1.12 10.99
CA SER A 45 15.31 2.52 10.57
C SER A 45 13.92 3.02 10.15
N GLN A 46 13.82 4.25 9.62
CA GLN A 46 12.57 4.94 9.28
C GLN A 46 11.61 4.11 8.41
N PRO A 47 10.42 3.77 8.93
CA PRO A 47 9.27 3.37 8.15
C PRO A 47 8.36 4.55 7.82
N GLU A 48 7.63 4.41 6.72
CA GLU A 48 6.55 5.33 6.35
C GLU A 48 5.33 4.56 5.85
N GLY A 49 5.49 3.81 4.76
CA GLY A 49 4.44 2.94 4.21
C GLY A 49 3.86 1.96 5.22
N CYS A 50 2.53 1.89 5.33
CA CYS A 50 1.85 1.01 6.29
C CYS A 50 0.46 0.61 5.77
N VAL A 51 0.23 -0.68 5.53
CA VAL A 51 -1.09 -1.22 5.15
C VAL A 51 -1.40 -2.51 5.89
N VAL A 52 -2.67 -2.70 6.24
CA VAL A 52 -3.17 -3.91 6.91
C VAL A 52 -4.10 -4.66 5.98
N ASP A 53 -3.83 -5.95 5.81
CA ASP A 53 -4.77 -6.89 5.23
C ASP A 53 -5.73 -7.41 6.30
N ASP A 54 -6.96 -6.88 6.34
CA ASP A 54 -7.99 -7.33 7.29
C ASP A 54 -8.47 -8.77 7.03
N LEU A 55 -8.35 -9.29 5.80
CA LEU A 55 -8.78 -10.65 5.45
C LEU A 55 -7.76 -11.68 5.93
N THR A 56 -6.47 -11.43 5.69
CA THR A 56 -5.40 -12.37 6.05
C THR A 56 -4.77 -12.07 7.41
N GLY A 57 -5.06 -10.92 8.02
CA GLY A 57 -4.52 -10.50 9.30
C GLY A 57 -3.03 -10.16 9.24
N ARG A 58 -2.55 -9.61 8.12
CA ARG A 58 -1.16 -9.21 7.90
C ARG A 58 -1.01 -7.69 7.96
N LEU A 59 0.10 -7.22 8.53
CA LEU A 59 0.53 -5.83 8.53
C LEU A 59 1.79 -5.74 7.67
N PHE A 60 1.74 -4.93 6.62
CA PHE A 60 2.89 -4.60 5.78
C PHE A 60 3.45 -3.23 6.18
N ILE A 61 4.77 -3.13 6.22
CA ILE A 61 5.51 -1.92 6.61
C ILE A 61 6.61 -1.67 5.58
N GLY A 62 6.64 -0.49 4.99
CA GLY A 62 7.74 0.00 4.16
C GLY A 62 8.79 0.65 5.05
N GLU A 63 9.99 0.08 5.08
CA GLU A 63 11.18 0.69 5.68
C GLU A 63 11.98 1.33 4.54
N GLU A 64 11.98 2.66 4.45
CA GLU A 64 12.30 3.45 3.24
C GLU A 64 13.55 2.97 2.50
N ASN A 65 14.62 2.75 3.25
CA ASN A 65 15.95 2.42 2.71
C ASN A 65 16.28 0.92 2.72
N ARG A 66 15.32 0.06 3.09
CA ARG A 66 15.57 -1.39 3.27
C ARG A 66 14.60 -2.28 2.50
N GLY A 67 13.32 -1.93 2.45
CA GLY A 67 12.34 -2.73 1.74
C GLY A 67 10.98 -2.79 2.43
N VAL A 68 10.18 -3.77 2.04
CA VAL A 68 8.88 -4.05 2.62
C VAL A 68 8.97 -5.26 3.54
N TRP A 69 8.41 -5.10 4.73
CA TRP A 69 8.30 -6.13 5.75
C TRP A 69 6.84 -6.51 5.97
N VAL A 70 6.61 -7.75 6.42
CA VAL A 70 5.29 -8.21 6.86
C VAL A 70 5.36 -8.81 8.26
N THR A 71 4.33 -8.58 9.06
CA THR A 71 4.12 -9.23 10.35
C THR A 71 2.64 -9.48 10.58
N ALA A 72 2.28 -10.24 11.62
CA ALA A 72 0.88 -10.44 11.98
C ALA A 72 0.27 -9.12 12.51
N ALA A 73 -0.94 -8.78 12.06
CA ALA A 73 -1.68 -7.60 12.51
C ALA A 73 -2.25 -7.77 13.94
N ALA A 74 -2.49 -9.00 14.38
CA ALA A 74 -3.10 -9.26 15.68
C ALA A 74 -2.26 -8.71 16.85
N ALA A 75 -2.89 -7.93 17.74
CA ALA A 75 -2.22 -7.28 18.87
C ALA A 75 -1.51 -8.23 19.86
N VAL A 76 -1.90 -9.52 19.88
CA VAL A 76 -1.29 -10.55 20.74
C VAL A 76 -0.25 -11.40 20.02
N ALA A 77 -0.05 -11.20 18.71
CA ALA A 77 0.94 -11.95 17.95
C ALA A 77 2.36 -11.43 18.23
N ALA A 78 3.34 -12.33 18.07
CA ALA A 78 4.74 -11.96 18.11
C ALA A 78 5.06 -10.90 17.04
N GLY A 79 5.88 -9.92 17.39
CA GLY A 79 6.35 -8.88 16.48
C GLY A 79 7.50 -9.34 15.58
N GLN A 80 7.35 -10.49 14.94
CA GLN A 80 8.35 -11.03 14.03
C GLN A 80 8.07 -10.52 12.62
N PHE A 81 9.05 -9.85 12.04
CA PHE A 81 8.98 -9.37 10.66
C PHE A 81 9.64 -10.36 9.72
N GLU A 82 8.97 -10.61 8.60
CA GLU A 82 9.48 -11.31 7.43
C GLU A 82 9.70 -10.30 6.30
N LEU A 83 10.76 -10.47 5.52
CA LEU A 83 11.05 -9.60 4.39
C LEU A 83 10.19 -10.02 3.20
N VAL A 84 9.40 -9.09 2.67
CA VAL A 84 8.57 -9.27 1.46
C VAL A 84 9.39 -8.92 0.22
N ALA A 85 10.04 -7.76 0.24
CA ALA A 85 10.85 -7.26 -0.86
C ALA A 85 11.99 -6.40 -0.33
N ALA A 86 13.21 -6.63 -0.79
CA ALA A 86 14.36 -5.77 -0.48
C ALA A 86 14.46 -4.61 -1.47
N VAL A 87 14.96 -3.45 -1.02
CA VAL A 87 15.48 -2.43 -1.95
C VAL A 87 16.60 -3.04 -2.79
N GLY A 88 16.50 -2.89 -4.11
CA GLY A 88 17.37 -3.56 -5.07
C GLY A 88 16.88 -3.41 -6.51
N GLU A 89 16.81 -4.51 -7.25
CA GLU A 89 16.48 -4.53 -8.69
C GLU A 89 15.05 -4.07 -8.99
N TYR A 90 14.10 -4.50 -8.16
CA TYR A 90 12.67 -4.27 -8.37
C TYR A 90 12.09 -3.16 -7.52
N LEU A 91 12.81 -2.67 -6.51
CA LEU A 91 12.32 -1.66 -5.57
C LEU A 91 13.44 -0.67 -5.28
N ARG A 92 13.21 0.62 -5.54
CA ARG A 92 14.21 1.67 -5.33
C ARG A 92 13.77 2.56 -4.17
N ALA A 93 14.65 2.68 -3.18
CA ALA A 93 14.45 3.59 -2.06
C ALA A 93 14.26 5.04 -2.54
N ASP A 94 13.37 5.82 -1.93
CA ASP A 94 12.63 5.46 -0.71
C ASP A 94 11.37 4.61 -0.97
N VAL A 95 11.11 3.65 -0.06
CA VAL A 95 9.90 2.81 -0.06
C VAL A 95 8.79 3.53 0.70
N GLU A 96 7.81 4.03 -0.05
CA GLU A 96 6.78 4.92 0.49
C GLU A 96 5.43 4.21 0.63
N GLY A 97 4.35 4.82 0.13
CA GLY A 97 2.98 4.32 0.22
C GLY A 97 2.84 2.87 -0.23
N LEU A 98 2.06 2.12 0.53
CA LEU A 98 1.72 0.72 0.28
C LEU A 98 0.21 0.59 0.26
N ASP A 99 -0.33 -0.21 -0.65
CA ASP A 99 -1.72 -0.64 -0.53
C ASP A 99 -1.98 -2.03 -1.14
N ILE A 100 -3.11 -2.64 -0.79
CA ILE A 100 -3.51 -3.98 -1.21
C ILE A 100 -4.70 -3.91 -2.16
N ALA A 101 -4.45 -4.26 -3.42
CA ALA A 101 -5.51 -4.42 -4.41
C ALA A 101 -6.16 -5.80 -4.28
N ARG A 102 -7.47 -5.84 -4.06
CA ARG A 102 -8.23 -7.10 -4.04
C ARG A 102 -8.46 -7.61 -5.45
N MET A 103 -7.89 -8.76 -5.78
CA MET A 103 -7.85 -9.26 -7.15
C MET A 103 -8.51 -10.62 -7.26
N LYS A 104 -9.38 -10.78 -8.27
CA LYS A 104 -9.97 -12.08 -8.65
C LYS A 104 -9.47 -12.44 -10.05
N ALA A 105 -8.48 -13.32 -10.14
CA ALA A 105 -7.99 -13.84 -11.40
C ALA A 105 -8.43 -15.30 -11.57
N HIS A 106 -9.14 -15.63 -12.64
CA HIS A 106 -9.58 -17.01 -12.95
C HIS A 106 -10.32 -17.74 -11.81
N GLY A 107 -11.02 -17.00 -10.94
CA GLY A 107 -11.72 -17.58 -9.79
C GLY A 107 -10.82 -17.88 -8.57
N GLN A 108 -9.54 -17.52 -8.62
CA GLN A 108 -8.64 -17.48 -7.47
C GLN A 108 -8.42 -16.03 -7.03
N GLU A 109 -8.48 -15.82 -5.71
CA GLU A 109 -8.15 -14.54 -5.09
C GLU A 109 -6.63 -14.48 -4.93
N THR A 110 -5.95 -13.59 -5.65
CA THR A 110 -4.51 -13.36 -5.49
C THR A 110 -4.29 -11.88 -5.38
N ASP A 111 -4.45 -11.36 -4.17
CA ASP A 111 -4.33 -9.95 -3.89
C ASP A 111 -2.92 -9.44 -4.19
N TRP A 112 -2.85 -8.20 -4.66
CA TRP A 112 -1.60 -7.56 -5.04
C TRP A 112 -1.22 -6.53 -3.99
N LEU A 113 0.04 -6.54 -3.57
CA LEU A 113 0.65 -5.47 -2.82
C LEU A 113 1.29 -4.49 -3.80
N VAL A 114 0.80 -3.26 -3.82
CA VAL A 114 1.32 -2.15 -4.64
C VAL A 114 2.19 -1.26 -3.76
N VAL A 115 3.39 -0.97 -4.23
CA VAL A 115 4.43 -0.28 -3.47
C VAL A 115 4.92 0.93 -4.26
N SER A 116 4.88 2.12 -3.67
CA SER A 116 5.57 3.29 -4.21
C SER A 116 7.08 3.08 -4.09
N SER A 117 7.76 3.02 -5.23
CA SER A 117 9.21 2.97 -5.36
C SER A 117 9.69 4.37 -5.73
N GLN A 118 9.73 5.26 -4.74
CA GLN A 118 9.82 6.71 -4.95
C GLN A 118 11.09 7.09 -5.71
N GLY A 119 12.25 6.54 -5.35
CA GLY A 119 13.53 6.96 -5.94
C GLY A 119 13.78 6.57 -7.40
N ASN A 120 12.77 6.03 -8.10
CA ASN A 120 12.79 5.91 -9.56
C ASN A 120 11.41 6.17 -10.20
N ASP A 121 10.51 6.88 -9.52
CA ASP A 121 9.18 7.26 -10.01
C ASP A 121 8.38 6.06 -10.54
N SER A 122 8.40 4.95 -9.82
CA SER A 122 7.68 3.74 -10.23
C SER A 122 6.90 3.09 -9.11
N PHE A 123 6.06 2.15 -9.49
CA PHE A 123 5.24 1.35 -8.59
C PHE A 123 5.55 -0.12 -8.81
N SER A 124 5.97 -0.81 -7.75
CA SER A 124 6.31 -2.23 -7.79
C SER A 124 5.17 -3.05 -7.24
N VAL A 125 4.88 -4.17 -7.89
CA VAL A 125 3.73 -5.02 -7.57
C VAL A 125 4.21 -6.40 -7.19
N TYR A 126 3.71 -6.90 -6.06
CA TYR A 126 4.01 -8.21 -5.50
C TYR A 126 2.70 -8.96 -5.19
N LYS A 127 2.74 -10.28 -5.05
CA LYS A 127 1.64 -11.00 -4.38
C LYS A 127 1.58 -10.56 -2.92
N ALA A 128 0.37 -10.34 -2.38
CA ALA A 128 0.15 -10.03 -0.97
C ALA A 128 0.13 -11.29 -0.06
N GLU A 129 0.58 -12.43 -0.59
CA GLU A 129 0.70 -13.70 0.13
C GLU A 129 2.06 -14.36 -0.11
N PRO A 130 2.59 -15.13 0.87
CA PRO A 130 3.82 -15.87 0.69
C PRO A 130 3.76 -16.79 -0.53
N PRO A 131 4.84 -16.88 -1.34
CA PRO A 131 6.19 -16.36 -1.08
C PRO A 131 6.42 -14.90 -1.54
N PHE A 132 5.36 -14.12 -1.75
CA PHE A 132 5.41 -12.70 -2.11
C PHE A 132 6.09 -12.40 -3.45
N ASP A 133 5.83 -13.26 -4.44
CA ASP A 133 6.43 -13.14 -5.77
C ASP A 133 6.25 -11.74 -6.36
N TYR A 134 7.31 -11.19 -6.96
CA TYR A 134 7.23 -10.00 -7.79
C TYR A 134 6.40 -10.27 -9.04
N LEU A 135 5.49 -9.37 -9.37
CA LEU A 135 4.55 -9.49 -10.48
C LEU A 135 4.89 -8.54 -11.64
N GLY A 136 5.59 -7.45 -11.36
CA GLY A 136 5.91 -6.43 -12.35
C GLY A 136 5.98 -5.03 -11.75
N ARG A 137 6.22 -4.05 -12.62
CA ARG A 137 6.25 -2.64 -12.23
C ARG A 137 5.62 -1.75 -13.29
N PHE A 138 5.18 -0.57 -12.89
CA PHE A 138 4.64 0.43 -13.81
C PHE A 138 5.06 1.85 -13.42
N ARG A 139 4.86 2.78 -14.35
CA ARG A 139 4.96 4.23 -14.13
C ARG A 139 3.71 4.89 -14.65
N ILE A 140 3.30 6.00 -14.03
CA ILE A 140 2.18 6.81 -14.51
C ILE A 140 2.75 7.91 -15.39
N GLY A 141 2.57 7.78 -16.70
CA GLY A 141 3.00 8.77 -17.69
C GLY A 141 1.99 9.88 -17.90
N SER A 142 2.39 10.93 -18.63
CA SER A 142 1.53 12.06 -18.96
C SER A 142 0.41 11.71 -19.94
N ASN A 143 -0.77 12.25 -19.71
CA ASN A 143 -1.87 12.30 -20.66
C ASN A 143 -1.98 13.72 -21.28
N LEU A 144 -1.21 13.94 -22.36
CA LEU A 144 -1.15 15.24 -23.03
C LEU A 144 -2.50 15.70 -23.63
N GLN A 145 -3.38 14.75 -23.99
CA GLN A 145 -4.69 15.08 -24.53
C GLN A 145 -5.63 15.62 -23.44
N ALA A 146 -5.53 15.08 -22.24
CA ALA A 146 -6.27 15.56 -21.08
C ALA A 146 -5.59 16.75 -20.38
N GLY A 147 -4.36 17.11 -20.79
CA GLY A 147 -3.57 18.13 -20.11
C GLY A 147 -3.15 17.72 -18.70
N VAL A 148 -2.88 16.43 -18.49
CA VAL A 148 -2.46 15.87 -17.19
C VAL A 148 -1.04 15.33 -17.34
N ASP A 149 -0.17 15.66 -16.40
CA ASP A 149 1.20 15.18 -16.36
C ASP A 149 1.30 13.74 -15.80
N GLY A 150 2.53 13.23 -15.75
CA GLY A 150 2.80 11.96 -15.10
C GLY A 150 2.86 12.12 -13.58
N VAL A 151 3.36 11.08 -12.92
CA VAL A 151 3.60 11.11 -11.48
C VAL A 151 5.08 10.91 -11.19
N SER A 152 5.60 11.67 -10.24
CA SER A 152 6.98 11.58 -9.74
C SER A 152 7.04 11.86 -8.23
N ASP A 153 8.08 11.36 -7.58
CA ASP A 153 8.29 11.47 -6.12
C ASP A 153 7.04 11.11 -5.30
N THR A 154 6.34 10.02 -5.65
CA THR A 154 5.12 9.59 -4.94
C THR A 154 5.41 9.19 -3.50
N ASP A 155 4.82 9.91 -2.55
CA ASP A 155 4.68 9.48 -1.17
C ASP A 155 3.53 8.44 -1.05
N GLY A 156 2.29 8.90 -0.87
CA GLY A 156 1.11 8.05 -0.64
C GLY A 156 0.41 7.55 -1.91
N LEU A 157 -0.14 6.34 -1.82
CA LEU A 157 -1.05 5.75 -2.82
C LEU A 157 -2.22 5.01 -2.14
N GLU A 158 -3.33 4.85 -2.86
CA GLU A 158 -4.50 4.03 -2.47
C GLU A 158 -5.05 3.32 -3.70
N VAL A 159 -5.44 2.06 -3.56
CA VAL A 159 -6.00 1.20 -4.60
C VAL A 159 -7.33 0.62 -4.14
N SER A 160 -8.35 0.80 -4.98
CA SER A 160 -9.60 0.09 -4.82
C SER A 160 -9.99 -0.58 -6.12
N SER A 161 -10.28 -1.89 -6.07
CA SER A 161 -10.79 -2.67 -7.21
C SER A 161 -12.32 -2.68 -7.29
N LEU A 162 -13.00 -1.79 -6.56
CA LEU A 162 -14.45 -1.63 -6.58
C LEU A 162 -14.89 -0.79 -7.79
N ASN A 163 -16.16 -0.92 -8.18
CA ASN A 163 -16.73 -0.11 -9.24
C ASN A 163 -17.10 1.29 -8.72
N PHE A 164 -16.50 2.35 -9.29
CA PHE A 164 -16.79 3.76 -8.99
C PHE A 164 -17.55 4.47 -10.13
N GLY A 165 -18.38 3.73 -10.86
CA GLY A 165 -19.18 4.23 -11.97
C GLY A 165 -18.44 4.20 -13.31
N ASP A 166 -18.99 4.93 -14.28
CA ASP A 166 -18.57 4.84 -15.69
C ASP A 166 -17.09 5.22 -15.93
N ALA A 167 -16.54 6.10 -15.08
CA ALA A 167 -15.15 6.53 -15.18
C ALA A 167 -14.15 5.46 -14.71
N PHE A 168 -14.52 4.67 -13.71
CA PHE A 168 -13.64 3.70 -13.04
C PHE A 168 -14.40 2.40 -12.71
N PRO A 169 -14.93 1.70 -13.72
CA PRO A 169 -15.84 0.57 -13.49
C PRO A 169 -15.14 -0.67 -12.93
N GLY A 170 -13.82 -0.74 -13.05
CA GLY A 170 -12.98 -1.83 -12.53
C GLY A 170 -12.07 -1.43 -11.38
N GLY A 171 -12.23 -0.22 -10.83
CA GLY A 171 -11.38 0.29 -9.78
C GLY A 171 -10.58 1.52 -10.16
N ILE A 172 -9.90 2.05 -9.14
CA ILE A 172 -9.09 3.26 -9.20
C ILE A 172 -7.81 3.06 -8.39
N LEU A 173 -6.70 3.54 -8.94
CA LEU A 173 -5.49 3.88 -8.21
C LEU A 173 -5.46 5.40 -8.04
N VAL A 174 -5.25 5.87 -6.81
CA VAL A 174 -4.92 7.26 -6.51
C VAL A 174 -3.47 7.32 -6.07
N ALA A 175 -2.66 8.16 -6.72
CA ALA A 175 -1.26 8.34 -6.39
C ALA A 175 -0.94 9.82 -6.21
N GLN A 176 -0.25 10.19 -5.13
CA GLN A 176 0.28 11.54 -4.98
C GLN A 176 1.38 11.78 -6.03
N ASP A 177 1.46 13.01 -6.51
CA ASP A 177 2.55 13.49 -7.35
C ASP A 177 3.23 14.68 -6.69
N GLY A 178 4.52 14.51 -6.38
CA GLY A 178 5.37 15.52 -5.77
C GLY A 178 5.67 16.70 -6.70
N HIS A 179 5.56 16.52 -8.02
CA HIS A 179 5.89 17.55 -9.02
C HIS A 179 4.82 17.72 -10.09
N ASN A 180 3.72 18.38 -9.74
CA ASN A 180 2.62 18.66 -10.68
C ASN A 180 3.02 19.74 -11.70
N ARG A 181 3.24 19.35 -12.97
CA ARG A 181 3.79 20.19 -14.05
C ARG A 181 2.81 20.56 -15.16
N MET A 182 1.58 20.07 -15.14
CA MET A 182 0.60 20.38 -16.19
C MET A 182 -0.77 20.73 -15.61
N PRO A 183 -1.01 22.02 -15.27
CA PRO A 183 -0.06 23.14 -15.25
C PRO A 183 0.95 23.05 -14.08
N ASP A 184 1.99 23.89 -14.10
CA ASP A 184 2.96 23.98 -13.00
C ASP A 184 2.28 24.55 -11.74
N GLU A 185 2.01 23.67 -10.79
CA GLU A 185 1.18 23.92 -9.61
C GLU A 185 1.72 23.13 -8.40
N PRO A 186 1.24 23.40 -7.17
CA PRO A 186 1.55 22.55 -6.03
C PRO A 186 1.17 21.09 -6.26
N GLN A 187 1.77 20.20 -5.45
CA GLN A 187 1.47 18.76 -5.46
C GLN A 187 -0.04 18.47 -5.45
N ASN A 188 -0.42 17.38 -6.12
CA ASN A 188 -1.80 16.91 -6.17
C ASN A 188 -1.84 15.37 -6.21
N PHE A 189 -2.99 14.81 -6.62
CA PHE A 189 -3.18 13.38 -6.79
C PHE A 189 -3.67 13.07 -8.20
N LYS A 190 -3.15 11.99 -8.77
CA LYS A 190 -3.57 11.44 -10.04
C LYS A 190 -4.49 10.25 -9.83
N LEU A 191 -5.54 10.18 -10.63
CA LEU A 191 -6.53 9.11 -10.62
C LEU A 191 -6.32 8.28 -11.88
N VAL A 192 -6.06 6.98 -11.71
CA VAL A 192 -5.76 6.05 -12.79
C VAL A 192 -6.78 4.92 -12.77
N ASP A 193 -7.33 4.57 -13.94
CA ASP A 193 -8.20 3.40 -14.05
C ASP A 193 -7.39 2.13 -13.72
N TRP A 194 -7.84 1.41 -12.70
CA TRP A 194 -7.13 0.23 -12.21
C TRP A 194 -6.96 -0.84 -13.29
N ARG A 195 -7.87 -0.89 -14.27
CA ARG A 195 -7.83 -1.88 -15.37
C ARG A 195 -6.59 -1.71 -16.24
N ASP A 196 -6.14 -0.49 -16.47
CA ASP A 196 -4.96 -0.19 -17.28
C ASP A 196 -3.68 -0.73 -16.58
N ILE A 197 -3.62 -0.59 -15.25
CA ILE A 197 -2.52 -1.12 -14.44
C ILE A 197 -2.52 -2.65 -14.46
N VAL A 198 -3.69 -3.26 -14.28
CA VAL A 198 -3.84 -4.72 -14.33
C VAL A 198 -3.36 -5.27 -15.68
N GLU A 199 -3.73 -4.63 -16.79
CA GLU A 199 -3.28 -5.03 -18.12
C GLU A 199 -1.75 -4.93 -18.26
N VAL A 200 -1.12 -3.85 -17.79
CA VAL A 200 0.33 -3.66 -17.84
C VAL A 200 1.08 -4.73 -17.05
N ILE A 201 0.59 -5.08 -15.85
CA ILE A 201 1.23 -6.10 -15.01
C ILE A 201 1.02 -7.50 -15.59
N GLN A 202 -0.19 -7.84 -16.05
CA GLN A 202 -0.47 -9.14 -16.66
C GLN A 202 0.37 -9.39 -17.92
N ARG A 203 0.65 -8.35 -18.72
CA ARG A 203 1.55 -8.45 -19.87
C ARG A 203 2.99 -8.77 -19.46
N GLN A 204 3.47 -8.27 -18.33
CA GLN A 204 4.81 -8.58 -17.81
C GLN A 204 4.87 -10.02 -17.30
N MET A 205 3.88 -10.45 -16.51
CA MET A 205 3.77 -11.82 -16.00
C MET A 205 3.71 -12.89 -17.09
N ALA A 206 3.27 -12.54 -18.30
CA ALA A 206 3.17 -13.48 -19.43
C ALA A 206 4.50 -13.66 -20.20
N VAL A 207 5.51 -12.84 -19.91
CA VAL A 207 6.81 -12.84 -20.60
C VAL A 207 7.90 -13.54 -19.77
N ASP A 208 7.65 -13.74 -18.48
CA ASP A 208 8.50 -14.50 -17.54
C ASP A 208 8.13 -16.00 -17.48
#